data_AF-A0A9C6WD15-F1
#
_entry.id   AF-A0A9C6WD15-F1
#
_cell.length_a   1.000
_cell.length_b   1.000
_cell.length_c   1.000
_cell.angle_alpha   90.00
_cell.angle_beta   90.00
_cell.angle_gamma   90.00
#
_symmetry.space_group_name_H-M   'P 1'
#
loop_
_entity.id
_entity.type
_entity.pdbx_description
1 polymer ?
#
loop_
_entity_poly.entity_id
_entity_poly.type
_entity_poly.pdbx_seq_one_letter_code
_entity_poly.pdbx_strand_id
1 'polypeptide(L)'
;MCLPYRYVCAPLALLLITLILNVAARPQHNLQHIAVLENAAWEQTLPPHFQNPFYQSPRVRQALAKSSWFGPGEQVVHERQAEKIPRMEIYNVLSHAGLLPRRHYF
;
A
#
# COMPACT_ATOMS: atom_id res chain seq x y z
N MET A 1 -44.93 -14.13 31.43
CA MET A 1 -44.72 -12.82 30.76
C MET A 1 -43.35 -12.83 30.08
N CYS A 2 -43.22 -13.32 28.84
CA CYS A 2 -41.90 -13.43 28.16
C CYS A 2 -41.96 -13.17 26.64
N LEU A 3 -43.02 -12.53 26.14
CA LEU A 3 -43.17 -12.20 24.71
C LEU A 3 -42.39 -10.95 24.21
N PRO A 4 -42.00 -9.93 25.00
CA PRO A 4 -41.40 -8.72 24.43
C PRO A 4 -39.95 -8.91 23.97
N TYR A 5 -39.24 -9.89 24.52
CA TYR A 5 -37.82 -10.11 24.23
C TYR A 5 -37.59 -10.56 22.78
N ARG A 6 -38.48 -11.39 22.21
CA ARG A 6 -38.37 -11.86 20.82
C ARG A 6 -38.60 -10.74 19.80
N TYR A 7 -39.55 -9.85 20.05
CA TYR A 7 -39.87 -8.74 19.15
C TYR A 7 -38.86 -7.59 19.21
N VAL A 8 -38.05 -7.52 20.28
CA VAL A 8 -37.00 -6.50 20.43
C VAL A 8 -35.62 -7.04 20.05
N CYS A 9 -35.27 -8.28 20.42
CA CYS A 9 -33.96 -8.85 20.09
C CYS A 9 -33.81 -9.23 18.62
N ALA A 10 -34.86 -9.70 17.95
CA ALA A 10 -34.79 -10.07 16.53
C ALA A 10 -34.45 -8.87 15.62
N PRO A 11 -35.12 -7.69 15.72
CA PRO A 11 -34.74 -6.54 14.90
C PRO A 11 -33.38 -5.97 15.29
N LEU A 12 -33.01 -6.00 16.58
CA LEU A 12 -31.67 -5.60 17.03
C LEU A 12 -30.57 -6.48 16.44
N ALA A 13 -30.76 -7.80 16.42
CA ALA A 13 -29.82 -8.74 15.82
C ALA A 13 -29.72 -8.52 14.30
N LEU A 14 -30.83 -8.29 13.62
CA LEU A 14 -30.83 -7.96 12.19
C LEU A 14 -30.11 -6.64 11.91
N LEU A 15 -30.32 -5.60 12.73
CA LEU A 15 -29.64 -4.31 12.59
C LEU A 15 -28.13 -4.45 12.86
N LEU A 16 -27.73 -5.28 13.82
CA LEU A 16 -26.33 -5.59 14.10
C LEU A 16 -25.69 -6.36 12.94
N ILE A 17 -26.39 -7.34 12.37
CA ILE A 17 -25.94 -8.10 11.20
C ILE A 17 -25.78 -7.19 9.99
N THR A 18 -26.76 -6.32 9.71
CA THR A 18 -26.65 -5.37 8.57
C THR A 18 -25.53 -4.36 8.80
N LEU A 19 -25.28 -3.92 10.03
CA LEU A 19 -24.17 -3.03 10.36
C LEU A 19 -22.82 -3.73 10.16
N ILE A 20 -22.67 -4.98 10.59
CA ILE A 20 -21.46 -5.79 10.39
C ILE A 20 -21.21 -6.03 8.91
N LEU A 21 -22.24 -6.41 8.15
CA LEU A 21 -22.14 -6.61 6.69
C LEU A 21 -21.73 -5.32 5.98
N ASN A 22 -22.27 -4.18 6.39
CA ASN A 22 -21.88 -2.88 5.83
C ASN A 22 -20.43 -2.51 6.15
N VAL A 23 -19.94 -2.80 7.36
CA VAL A 23 -18.55 -2.53 7.75
C VAL A 23 -17.58 -3.45 7.00
N ALA A 24 -17.92 -4.74 6.86
CA ALA A 24 -17.12 -5.70 6.11
C ALA A 24 -17.11 -5.41 4.59
N ALA A 25 -18.20 -4.86 4.06
CA ALA A 25 -18.31 -4.47 2.65
C ALA A 25 -17.66 -3.12 2.33
N ARG A 26 -17.20 -2.35 3.33
CA ARG A 26 -16.44 -1.13 3.04
C ARG A 26 -15.16 -1.54 2.31
N PRO A 27 -14.89 -0.99 1.11
CA PRO A 27 -13.61 -1.22 0.47
C PRO A 27 -12.53 -0.76 1.46
N GLN A 28 -11.65 -1.66 1.86
CA GLN A 28 -10.45 -1.28 2.58
C GLN A 28 -9.75 -0.27 1.68
N HIS A 29 -9.73 1.00 2.09
CA HIS A 29 -9.06 2.02 1.31
C HIS A 29 -7.58 1.64 1.32
N ASN A 30 -7.08 1.19 0.17
CA ASN A 30 -5.70 0.76 0.09
C ASN A 30 -4.82 2.02 0.22
N LEU A 31 -4.23 2.19 1.40
CA LEU A 31 -3.38 3.33 1.71
C LEU A 31 -2.00 3.19 1.03
N GLN A 32 -1.72 2.03 0.41
CA GLN A 32 -0.54 1.81 -0.39
C GLN A 32 -0.71 2.46 -1.76
N HIS A 33 0.31 3.22 -2.16
CA HIS A 33 0.37 3.83 -3.49
C HIS A 33 0.42 2.75 -4.59
N ILE A 34 -0.21 3.00 -5.75
CA ILE A 34 -0.34 2.05 -6.86
C ILE A 34 1.02 1.44 -7.28
N ALA A 35 2.05 2.28 -7.45
CA ALA A 35 3.39 1.81 -7.78
C ALA A 35 3.98 0.79 -6.78
N VAL A 36 3.60 0.83 -5.50
CA VAL A 36 4.04 -0.18 -4.52
C VAL A 36 3.36 -1.52 -4.79
N LEU A 37 2.07 -1.50 -5.12
CA LEU A 37 1.28 -2.69 -5.45
C LEU A 37 1.79 -3.33 -6.74
N GLU A 38 2.03 -2.52 -7.77
CA GLU A 38 2.57 -2.99 -9.05
C GLU A 38 3.96 -3.60 -8.90
N ASN A 39 4.86 -2.94 -8.16
CA ASN A 39 6.18 -3.49 -7.87
C ASN A 39 6.08 -4.81 -7.10
N ALA A 40 5.20 -4.91 -6.11
CA ALA A 40 5.00 -6.16 -5.37
C ALA A 40 4.43 -7.28 -6.25
N ALA A 41 3.54 -6.96 -7.19
CA ALA A 41 3.02 -7.92 -8.16
C ALA A 41 4.11 -8.38 -9.14
N TRP A 42 4.96 -7.46 -9.62
CA TRP A 42 6.09 -7.79 -10.49
C TRP A 42 7.11 -8.66 -9.78
N GLU A 43 7.42 -8.34 -8.51
CA GLU A 43 8.35 -9.12 -7.68
C GLU A 43 7.93 -10.59 -7.56
N GLN A 44 6.62 -10.86 -7.47
CA GLN A 44 6.07 -12.22 -7.39
C GLN A 44 6.33 -13.05 -8.66
N THR A 45 6.56 -12.39 -9.80
CA THR A 45 6.89 -13.08 -11.06
C THR A 45 8.37 -13.46 -11.18
N LEU A 46 9.22 -12.91 -10.32
CA LEU A 46 10.66 -13.15 -10.38
C LEU A 46 11.03 -14.54 -9.80
N PRO A 47 12.08 -15.20 -10.34
CA PRO A 47 12.65 -16.39 -9.71
C PRO A 47 13.12 -16.13 -8.26
N PRO A 48 13.15 -17.15 -7.39
CA PRO A 48 13.42 -16.97 -5.96
C PRO A 48 14.72 -16.22 -5.61
N HIS A 49 15.77 -16.36 -6.44
CA HIS A 49 17.06 -15.71 -6.22
C HIS A 49 17.09 -14.24 -6.66
N PHE A 50 16.09 -13.78 -7.41
CA PHE A 50 15.91 -12.37 -7.77
C PHE A 50 14.86 -11.67 -6.91
N GLN A 51 14.10 -12.42 -6.11
CA GLN A 51 13.17 -11.85 -5.15
C GLN A 51 13.91 -11.21 -3.99
N ASN A 52 13.40 -10.09 -3.51
CA ASN A 52 13.92 -9.37 -2.38
C ASN A 52 13.80 -10.22 -1.09
N PRO A 53 14.93 -10.63 -0.48
CA PRO A 53 14.91 -11.46 0.73
C PRO A 53 14.47 -10.68 1.97
N PHE A 54 14.48 -9.34 1.91
CA PHE A 54 14.25 -8.45 3.06
C PHE A 54 12.90 -8.69 3.74
N TYR A 55 11.84 -8.93 2.94
CA TYR A 55 10.49 -9.17 3.46
C TYR A 55 10.17 -10.63 3.76
N GLN A 56 11.09 -11.57 3.48
CA GLN A 56 10.87 -13.00 3.70
C GLN A 56 11.00 -13.38 5.19
N SER A 57 11.86 -12.69 5.94
CA SER A 57 12.04 -12.91 7.37
C SER A 57 10.81 -12.48 8.18
N PRO A 58 10.17 -13.39 8.96
CA PRO A 58 9.03 -13.05 9.80
C PRO A 58 9.35 -11.95 10.82
N ARG A 59 10.57 -11.96 11.37
CA ARG A 59 11.03 -10.96 12.35
C ARG A 59 11.11 -9.56 11.74
N VAL A 60 11.67 -9.44 10.53
CA VAL A 60 11.80 -8.16 9.82
C VAL A 60 10.42 -7.60 9.48
N ARG A 61 9.54 -8.46 8.96
CA ARG A 61 8.16 -8.09 8.62
C ARG A 61 7.39 -7.56 9.84
N GLN A 62 7.49 -8.25 10.98
CA GLN A 62 6.83 -7.84 12.22
C GLN A 62 7.39 -6.53 12.79
N ALA A 63 8.69 -6.28 12.66
CA ALA A 63 9.31 -5.04 13.14
C ALA A 63 8.84 -3.82 12.30
N LEU A 64 8.87 -3.94 10.97
CA LEU A 64 8.45 -2.86 10.05
C LEU A 64 6.96 -2.53 10.13
N ALA A 65 6.12 -3.55 10.32
CA ALA A 65 4.67 -3.36 10.44
C ALA A 65 4.27 -2.47 11.63
N LYS A 66 5.13 -2.35 12.67
CA LYS A 66 4.86 -1.53 13.85
C LYS A 66 5.19 -0.05 13.67
N SER A 67 6.12 0.28 12.79
CA SER A 67 6.64 1.65 12.61
C SER A 67 6.15 2.35 11.35
N SER A 68 5.46 1.63 10.47
CA SER A 68 5.19 2.07 9.10
C SER A 68 3.71 2.12 8.81
N TRP A 69 3.03 3.12 9.37
CA TRP A 69 1.78 3.52 8.75
C TRP A 69 1.72 5.02 8.49
N PHE A 70 1.60 5.87 9.52
CA PHE A 70 1.77 7.33 9.42
C PHE A 70 2.08 7.89 10.82
N GLY A 71 3.06 8.79 10.92
CA GLY A 71 3.33 9.58 12.11
C GLY A 71 2.34 10.76 12.28
N PRO A 72 2.33 11.44 13.44
CA PRO A 72 1.50 12.64 13.62
C PRO A 72 1.81 13.70 12.56
N GLY A 73 0.79 14.10 11.80
CA GLY A 73 0.90 15.11 10.74
C GLY A 73 1.28 14.56 9.36
N GLU A 74 1.52 13.25 9.23
CA GLU A 74 1.77 12.62 7.93
C GLU A 74 0.46 12.33 7.19
N GLN A 75 0.51 12.41 5.86
CA GLN A 75 -0.63 12.19 4.98
C GLN A 75 -0.28 11.13 3.94
N VAL A 76 -1.32 10.44 3.44
CA VAL A 76 -1.18 9.48 2.35
C VAL A 76 -0.71 10.22 1.10
N VAL A 77 0.39 9.74 0.52
CA VAL A 77 0.86 10.23 -0.78
C VAL A 77 0.02 9.56 -1.85
N HIS A 78 -0.88 10.32 -2.49
CA HIS A 78 -1.68 9.85 -3.62
C HIS A 78 -0.98 10.03 -4.97
N GLU A 79 -0.23 11.11 -5.12
CA GLU A 79 0.55 11.41 -6.32
C GLU A 79 2.00 11.71 -5.94
N ARG A 80 2.94 10.92 -6.44
CA ARG A 80 4.36 11.17 -6.21
C ARG A 80 4.85 12.26 -7.16
N GLN A 81 5.41 13.33 -6.62
CA GLN A 81 6.03 14.38 -7.44
C GLN A 81 7.17 13.83 -8.32
N ALA A 82 7.88 12.81 -7.83
CA ALA A 82 8.92 12.13 -8.59
C ALA A 82 8.41 11.46 -9.88
N GLU A 83 7.13 11.06 -9.94
CA GLU A 83 6.52 10.47 -11.15
C GLU A 83 6.23 11.52 -12.23
N LYS A 84 6.18 12.80 -11.84
CA LYS A 84 6.00 13.93 -12.77
C LYS A 84 7.30 14.34 -13.47
N ILE A 85 8.45 13.87 -12.96
CA ILE A 85 9.76 14.17 -13.54
C ILE A 85 9.97 13.29 -14.78
N PRO A 86 10.12 13.87 -15.99
CA PRO A 86 10.37 13.09 -17.19
C PRO A 86 11.71 12.36 -17.10
N ARG A 87 11.77 11.14 -17.64
CA ARG A 87 12.99 10.29 -17.56
C ARG A 87 14.22 10.97 -18.15
N MET A 88 14.06 11.80 -19.17
CA MET A 88 15.16 12.57 -19.77
C MET A 88 15.78 13.57 -18.81
N GLU A 89 15.00 14.21 -17.94
CA GLU A 89 15.54 15.13 -16.93
C GLU A 89 16.38 14.37 -15.90
N ILE A 90 15.95 13.17 -15.51
CA ILE A 90 16.73 12.30 -14.61
C ILE A 90 18.09 11.99 -15.26
N TYR A 91 18.13 11.57 -16.52
CA TYR A 91 19.37 11.31 -17.24
C TYR A 91 20.26 12.56 -17.37
N ASN A 92 19.66 13.72 -17.63
CA ASN A 92 20.38 14.98 -17.69
C ASN A 92 21.05 15.30 -16.35
N VAL A 93 20.31 15.25 -15.23
CA VAL A 93 20.88 15.51 -13.90
C VAL A 93 22.02 14.54 -13.57
N LEU A 94 21.81 13.24 -13.80
CA LEU A 94 22.82 12.23 -13.51
C LEU A 94 24.10 12.38 -14.37
N SER A 95 23.95 12.73 -15.64
CA SER A 95 25.11 12.97 -16.53
C SER A 95 25.86 14.27 -16.21
N HIS A 96 25.17 15.32 -15.73
CA HIS A 96 25.82 16.53 -15.23
C HIS A 96 26.55 16.29 -13.91
N ALA A 97 26.02 15.42 -13.06
CA ALA A 97 26.65 15.00 -11.81
C ALA A 97 27.84 14.03 -12.01
N GLY A 98 28.12 13.60 -13.25
CA GLY A 98 29.18 12.63 -13.54
C GLY A 98 28.84 11.18 -13.16
N LEU A 99 27.58 10.89 -12.82
CA LEU A 99 27.10 9.55 -12.45
C LEU A 99 26.77 8.68 -13.67
N LEU A 100 26.57 9.30 -14.83
CA LEU A 100 26.37 8.62 -16.11
C LEU A 100 27.29 9.20 -17.19
N PRO A 101 27.82 8.35 -18.10
CA PRO A 101 28.59 8.83 -19.23
C PRO A 101 27.71 9.70 -20.13
N ARG A 102 28.25 10.83 -20.60
CA ARG A 102 27.57 11.65 -21.62
C ARG A 102 27.57 10.88 -22.93
N ARG A 103 26.40 10.75 -23.56
CA ARG A 103 26.31 10.26 -24.94
C ARG A 103 26.96 11.29 -25.85
N HIS A 104 28.17 11.00 -26.31
CA HIS A 104 28.78 11.69 -27.43
C HIS A 104 28.24 11.06 -28.71
N TYR A 105 27.34 11.76 -29.39
CA TYR A 105 27.01 11.43 -30.77
C TYR A 105 28.18 11.96 -31.62
N PHE A 106 28.94 11.05 -32.25
CA PHE A 106 29.93 11.37 -33.28
C PHE A 106 29.28 11.36 -34.65
#